data_AF-A0A957RYZ5-F1
#
_entry.id   AF-A0A957RYZ5-F1
#
_cell.length_a   1.000
_cell.length_b   1.000
_cell.length_c   1.000
_cell.angle_alpha   90.00
_cell.angle_beta   90.00
_cell.angle_gamma   90.00
#
_symmetry.space_group_name_H-M   'P 1'
#
loop_
_entity.id
_entity.type
_entity.pdbx_description
1 polymer ?
#
loop_
_entity_poly.entity_id
_entity_poly.type
_entity_poly.pdbx_seq_one_letter_code
_entity_poly.pdbx_strand_id
1 'polypeptide(L)'
;DAPVRFLSAGTVRPIEVFGYASPGAPDADFVARVRPFFANGDNVYLLHAPAFDVFAGRRDAFFAAAAADGLEPVLEQTFTQRDGTPLVELWRLAPH
;
A
#
# COMPACT_ATOMS: atom_id res chain seq x y z
N ASP A 1 1.90 -19.63 27.15
CA ASP A 1 0.70 -18.96 26.62
C ASP A 1 1.08 -17.85 25.67
N ALA A 2 0.63 -17.94 24.42
CA ALA A 2 0.81 -16.91 23.40
C ALA A 2 -0.58 -16.33 23.09
N PRO A 3 -0.97 -15.19 23.70
CA PRO A 3 -2.28 -14.62 23.44
C PRO A 3 -2.30 -14.05 22.03
N VAL A 4 -2.97 -14.77 21.13
CA VAL A 4 -3.42 -14.25 19.83
C VAL A 4 -4.30 -13.04 20.10
N ARG A 5 -3.91 -11.87 19.58
CA ARG A 5 -4.73 -10.66 19.66
C ARG A 5 -5.66 -10.59 18.46
N PHE A 6 -6.96 -10.53 18.77
CA PHE A 6 -8.05 -10.36 17.82
C PHE A 6 -8.12 -8.90 17.38
N LEU A 7 -7.82 -8.62 16.10
CA LEU A 7 -7.55 -7.25 15.59
C LEU A 7 -8.69 -6.58 14.83
N SER A 8 -9.89 -7.16 14.74
CA SER A 8 -11.03 -6.37 14.24
C SER A 8 -12.36 -6.90 14.73
N ALA A 9 -12.95 -6.15 15.66
CA ALA A 9 -14.38 -6.22 15.97
C ALA A 9 -15.24 -5.65 14.82
N GLY A 10 -14.99 -6.08 13.58
CA GLY A 10 -15.90 -5.85 12.45
C GLY A 10 -15.82 -4.49 11.75
N THR A 11 -14.67 -3.80 11.70
CA THR A 11 -14.57 -2.56 10.91
C THR A 11 -13.23 -2.33 10.19
N VAL A 12 -12.61 -3.39 9.70
CA VAL A 12 -11.75 -3.24 8.51
C VAL A 12 -12.67 -3.54 7.33
N ARG A 13 -13.02 -2.52 6.53
CA ARG A 13 -13.62 -2.72 5.21
C ARG A 13 -12.48 -2.65 4.20
N PRO A 14 -11.78 -3.78 3.92
CA PRO A 14 -10.76 -3.76 2.89
C PRO A 14 -11.45 -3.44 1.56
N ILE A 15 -11.11 -2.30 0.98
CA ILE A 15 -11.43 -2.00 -0.41
C ILE A 15 -10.23 -2.50 -1.20
N GLU A 16 -10.38 -3.65 -1.84
CA GLU A 16 -9.41 -4.13 -2.82
C GLU A 16 -9.51 -3.27 -4.07
N VAL A 17 -8.57 -2.35 -4.22
CA VAL A 17 -8.42 -1.54 -5.43
C VAL A 17 -7.63 -2.33 -6.48
N PHE A 18 -8.12 -3.51 -6.88
CA PHE A 18 -7.46 -4.37 -7.87
C PHE A 18 -8.07 -4.20 -9.27
N GLY A 19 -7.21 -3.87 -10.24
CA GLY A 19 -7.38 -4.25 -11.64
C GLY A 19 -6.40 -5.37 -11.94
N TYR A 20 -6.85 -6.50 -12.49
CA TYR A 20 -5.98 -7.64 -12.87
C TYR A 20 -5.54 -7.59 -14.34
N ALA A 21 -5.61 -6.42 -14.97
CA ALA A 21 -5.41 -6.30 -16.41
C ALA A 21 -4.02 -6.77 -16.88
N SER A 22 -2.98 -6.58 -16.07
CA SER A 22 -1.63 -7.08 -16.35
C SER A 22 -0.75 -7.10 -15.09
N PRO A 23 0.12 -8.12 -14.92
CA PRO A 23 1.21 -8.10 -13.94
C PRO A 23 2.41 -7.24 -14.37
N GLY A 24 2.54 -6.93 -15.67
CA GLY A 24 3.72 -6.24 -16.21
C GLY A 24 3.68 -4.72 -16.11
N ALA A 25 2.51 -4.12 -15.87
CA ALA A 25 2.33 -2.68 -15.72
C ALA A 25 1.00 -2.35 -15.02
N PRO A 26 0.88 -1.18 -14.34
CA PRO A 26 -0.42 -0.66 -13.97
C PRO A 26 -1.28 -0.41 -15.21
N ASP A 27 -2.58 -0.71 -15.12
CA ASP A 27 -3.52 -0.24 -16.14
C ASP A 27 -3.70 1.29 -16.04
N ALA A 28 -4.24 1.88 -17.11
CA ALA A 28 -4.39 3.34 -17.25
C ALA A 28 -5.21 3.97 -16.11
N ASP A 29 -6.11 3.20 -15.49
CA ASP A 29 -7.04 3.68 -14.47
C ASP A 29 -6.51 3.46 -13.05
N PHE A 30 -5.34 2.83 -12.86
CA PHE A 30 -4.81 2.49 -11.52
C PHE A 30 -4.75 3.71 -10.59
N VAL A 31 -4.13 4.80 -11.03
CA VAL A 31 -4.01 6.04 -10.23
C VAL A 31 -5.39 6.63 -9.94
N ALA A 32 -6.29 6.65 -10.92
CA ALA A 32 -7.64 7.17 -10.75
C ALA A 32 -8.43 6.38 -9.70
N ARG A 33 -8.16 5.08 -9.54
CA ARG A 33 -8.79 4.25 -8.51
C ARG A 33 -8.20 4.44 -7.11
N VAL A 34 -6.90 4.69 -6.99
CA VAL A 34 -6.22 4.80 -5.68
C VAL A 34 -6.27 6.22 -5.12
N ARG A 35 -6.17 7.24 -5.98
CA ARG A 35 -6.12 8.66 -5.59
C ARG A 35 -7.27 9.12 -4.68
N PRO A 36 -8.54 8.66 -4.83
CA PRO A 36 -9.62 9.06 -3.92
C PRO A 36 -9.36 8.72 -2.44
N PHE A 37 -8.48 7.76 -2.15
CA PHE A 37 -8.12 7.37 -0.79
C PHE A 37 -7.05 8.27 -0.17
N PHE A 38 -6.36 9.12 -0.94
CA PHE A 38 -5.26 9.96 -0.44
C PHE A 38 -5.75 11.09 0.48
N ALA A 39 -7.00 11.53 0.33
CA ALA A 39 -7.56 12.63 1.11
C ALA A 39 -7.77 12.30 2.61
N ASN A 40 -7.79 11.01 2.98
CA ASN A 40 -7.94 10.60 4.36
C ASN A 40 -6.57 10.22 4.96
N GLY A 41 -6.02 11.11 5.79
CA GLY A 41 -4.71 10.90 6.43
C GLY A 41 -4.65 9.74 7.43
N ASP A 42 -5.81 9.22 7.87
CA ASP A 42 -5.86 8.03 8.72
C ASP A 42 -5.69 6.72 7.93
N ASN A 43 -5.71 6.78 6.59
CA ASN A 43 -5.51 5.60 5.77
C ASN A 43 -4.07 5.10 5.86
N VAL A 44 -3.95 3.77 5.90
CA VAL A 44 -2.69 3.07 5.75
C VAL A 44 -2.71 2.27 4.46
N TYR A 45 -1.56 2.23 3.78
CA TYR A 45 -1.40 1.55 2.50
C TYR A 45 -0.42 0.40 2.68
N LEU A 46 -0.80 -0.77 2.16
CA LEU A 46 0.03 -1.97 2.19
C LEU A 46 0.61 -2.18 0.78
N LEU A 47 1.93 -2.08 0.66
CA LEU A 47 2.64 -2.32 -0.59
C LEU A 47 3.56 -3.52 -0.42
N HIS A 48 3.77 -4.29 -1.49
CA HIS A 48 4.86 -5.26 -1.50
C HIS A 48 6.21 -4.54 -1.42
N ALA A 49 7.13 -5.14 -0.68
CA ALA A 49 8.53 -4.72 -0.69
C ALA A 49 9.12 -4.93 -2.09
N PRO A 50 10.14 -4.14 -2.50
CA PRO A 50 10.67 -4.20 -3.87
C PRO A 50 11.07 -5.60 -4.36
N ALA A 51 11.58 -6.45 -3.47
CA ALA A 51 11.99 -7.82 -3.79
C ALA A 51 10.82 -8.78 -4.10
N PHE A 52 9.59 -8.42 -3.73
CA PHE A 52 8.38 -9.23 -3.92
C PHE A 52 7.30 -8.49 -4.72
N ASP A 53 7.68 -7.47 -5.49
CA ASP A 53 6.73 -6.79 -6.35
C ASP A 53 6.32 -7.70 -7.52
N VAL A 54 5.08 -8.19 -7.49
CA VAL A 54 4.49 -9.03 -8.54
C VAL A 54 3.85 -8.15 -9.63
N PHE A 55 3.46 -6.92 -9.31
CA PHE A 55 2.75 -6.02 -10.21
C PHE A 55 3.60 -4.79 -10.51
N ALA A 56 4.52 -4.98 -11.47
CA ALA A 56 5.54 -4.01 -11.79
C ALA A 56 4.96 -2.59 -12.03
N GLY A 57 5.62 -1.60 -11.44
CA GLY A 57 5.33 -0.18 -11.62
C GLY A 57 4.15 0.37 -10.82
N ARG A 58 3.37 -0.46 -10.10
CA ARG A 58 2.28 0.04 -9.23
C ARG A 58 2.80 0.80 -8.03
N ARG A 59 3.88 0.31 -7.41
CA ARG A 59 4.58 0.98 -6.33
C ARG A 59 5.05 2.37 -6.75
N ASP A 60 5.70 2.45 -7.90
CA ASP A 60 6.22 3.73 -8.42
C ASP A 60 5.08 4.67 -8.80
N ALA A 61 4.02 4.17 -9.46
CA ALA A 61 2.84 4.95 -9.79
C ALA A 61 2.11 5.48 -8.55
N PHE A 62 2.06 4.69 -7.47
CA PHE A 62 1.50 5.12 -6.18
C PHE A 62 2.27 6.30 -5.60
N PHE A 63 3.60 6.18 -5.48
CA PHE A 63 4.42 7.25 -4.91
C PHE A 63 4.45 8.49 -5.80
N ALA A 64 4.50 8.33 -7.12
CA ALA A 64 4.42 9.44 -8.06
C ALA A 64 3.08 10.18 -7.95
N ALA A 65 1.96 9.46 -7.76
CA ALA A 65 0.66 10.08 -7.55
C ALA A 65 0.57 10.82 -6.21
N ALA A 66 1.11 10.26 -5.13
CA ALA A 66 1.16 10.93 -3.84
C ALA A 66 1.98 12.23 -3.91
N ALA A 67 3.16 12.17 -4.52
CA ALA A 67 4.02 13.34 -4.70
C ALA A 67 3.34 14.43 -5.56
N ALA A 68 2.62 14.02 -6.63
CA ALA A 68 1.85 14.95 -7.46
C ALA A 68 0.72 15.66 -6.71
N ASP A 69 0.23 15.08 -5.61
CA ASP A 69 -0.80 15.66 -4.74
C ASP A 69 -0.19 16.40 -3.54
N GLY A 70 1.14 16.59 -3.50
CA GLY A 70 1.84 17.29 -2.42
C GLY A 70 1.91 16.50 -1.11
N LEU A 71 1.80 15.16 -1.21
CA LEU A 71 1.86 14.25 -0.07
C LEU A 71 3.21 13.53 -0.03
N GLU A 72 3.76 13.39 1.17
CA GLU A 72 4.97 12.63 1.47
C GLU A 72 4.62 11.22 1.96
N PRO A 73 5.13 10.16 1.31
CA PRO A 73 5.00 8.80 1.81
C PRO A 73 5.90 8.54 3.02
N VAL A 74 5.30 8.14 4.13
CA VAL A 74 6.00 7.80 5.38
C VAL A 74 5.93 6.29 5.62
N LEU A 75 7.08 5.63 5.70
CA LEU A 75 7.16 4.21 6.03
C LEU A 75 6.91 4.02 7.54
N GLU A 76 5.82 3.34 7.87
CA GLU A 76 5.44 3.08 9.26
C GLU A 76 6.03 1.77 9.77
N GLN A 77 5.99 0.74 8.93
CA GLN A 77 6.39 -0.60 9.32
C GLN A 77 6.80 -1.46 8.13
N THR A 78 7.83 -2.28 8.31
CA THR A 78 8.20 -3.34 7.38
C THR A 78 7.92 -4.69 8.02
N PHE A 79 7.23 -5.58 7.30
CA PHE A 79 7.03 -6.96 7.69
C PHE A 79 7.97 -7.85 6.88
N THR A 80 8.70 -8.70 7.58
CA THR A 80 9.75 -9.55 6.98
C THR A 80 9.37 -11.03 7.04
N GLN A 81 9.98 -11.80 6.15
CA GLN A 81 10.03 -13.25 6.25
C GLN A 81 10.94 -13.68 7.43
N ARG A 82 10.95 -14.97 7.75
CA ARG A 82 11.76 -15.52 8.86
C ARG A 82 13.26 -15.28 8.69
N ASP A 83 13.73 -15.17 7.46
CA ASP A 83 15.13 -14.89 7.11
C ASP A 83 15.47 -13.39 7.11
N GLY A 84 14.50 -12.52 7.44
CA GLY A 84 14.68 -11.08 7.46
C GLY A 84 14.36 -10.38 6.14
N THR A 85 14.02 -11.10 5.07
CA THR A 85 13.71 -10.46 3.78
C THR A 85 12.40 -9.66 3.89
N PRO A 86 12.39 -8.35 3.59
CA PRO A 86 11.17 -7.53 3.56
C PRO A 86 10.14 -8.11 2.58
N LEU A 87 8.90 -8.31 3.02
CA LEU A 87 7.82 -8.87 2.21
C LEU A 87 6.77 -7.82 1.87
N VAL A 88 6.27 -7.11 2.87
CA VAL A 88 5.30 -6.02 2.73
C VAL A 88 5.67 -4.86 3.63
N GLU A 89 5.27 -3.67 3.22
CA GLU A 89 5.52 -2.41 3.89
C GLU A 89 4.19 -1.68 4.11
N LEU A 90 4.05 -1.10 5.30
CA LEU A 90 2.93 -0.25 5.69
C LEU A 90 3.35 1.21 5.55
N TRP A 91 2.58 1.97 4.78
CA TRP A 91 2.84 3.38 4.49
C TRP A 91 1.67 4.26 4.93
N ARG A 92 1.98 5.49 5.35
CA ARG A 92 1.01 6.60 5.41
C ARG A 92 1.39 7.67 4.39
N LEU A 93 0.43 8.51 4.04
CA LEU A 93 0.65 9.71 3.27
C LEU A 93 0.41 10.91 4.18
N ALA A 94 1.42 11.77 4.33
CA ALA A 94 1.35 12.98 5.14
C ALA A 94 1.43 14.21 4.23
N PRO A 95 0.76 15.33 4.56
CA PRO A 95 1.03 16.60 3.90
C PRO A 95 2.50 17.01 4.05
N HIS A 96 3.06 17.60 3.00
CA HIS A 96 4.36 18.26 3.07
C HIS A 96 4.43 19.41 4.10
#